data_AF-A0A963SC75-F1
#
_entry.id   AF-A0A963SC75-F1
#
_cell.length_a   1.000
_cell.length_b   1.000
_cell.length_c   1.000
_cell.angle_alpha   90.00
_cell.angle_beta   90.00
_cell.angle_gamma   90.00
#
_symmetry.space_group_name_H-M   'P 1'
#
loop_
_entity.id
_entity.type
_entity.pdbx_description
1 polymer ?
#
loop_
_entity_poly.entity_id
_entity_poly.type
_entity_poly.pdbx_seq_one_letter_code
_entity_poly.pdbx_strand_id
1 'polypeptide(L)' 'FKPTSSILTPVETITREGEASEIMTKGRHDPCVGIRGAPVVEAMMALVLADHKLLHRGQCG' A
#
# COMPACT_ATOMS: atom_id res chain seq x y z
N PHE A 1 1.66 7.17 -4.59
CA PHE A 1 0.61 6.17 -4.25
C PHE A 1 -0.30 6.01 -5.44
N LYS A 2 -0.59 4.77 -5.86
CA LYS A 2 -1.66 4.56 -6.84
C LYS A 2 -3.02 4.93 -6.22
N PRO A 3 -4.04 5.26 -7.04
CA PRO A 3 -5.42 5.34 -6.56
C PRO A 3 -5.85 4.04 -5.87
N THR A 4 -6.83 4.14 -4.96
CA THR A 4 -7.41 2.97 -4.29
C THR A 4 -8.00 2.03 -5.33
N SER A 5 -7.65 0.73 -5.29
CA SER A 5 -8.12 -0.23 -6.30
C SER A 5 -9.62 -0.52 -6.20
N SER A 6 -10.18 -0.45 -4.99
CA SER A 6 -11.61 -0.63 -4.74
C SER A 6 -12.36 0.65 -5.04
N ILE A 7 -13.18 0.62 -6.09
CA ILE A 7 -14.05 1.72 -6.48
C ILE A 7 -15.50 1.22 -6.66
N LEU A 8 -16.44 2.15 -6.54
CA LEU A 8 -17.87 1.86 -6.70
C LEU A 8 -18.28 1.69 -8.17
N THR A 9 -17.43 2.09 -9.11
CA THR A 9 -17.68 1.91 -10.54
C THR A 9 -17.35 0.47 -10.94
N PRO A 10 -18.24 -0.22 -11.65
CA PRO A 10 -17.93 -1.52 -12.25
C PRO A 10 -16.69 -1.45 -13.16
N VAL A 11 -15.82 -2.45 -13.06
CA VAL A 11 -14.60 -2.57 -13.88
C VAL A 11 -14.41 -4.01 -14.36
N GLU A 12 -13.89 -4.16 -15.57
CA GLU A 12 -13.55 -5.47 -16.15
C GLU A 12 -12.42 -6.14 -15.36
N THR A 13 -12.53 -7.46 -15.18
CA THR A 13 -11.56 -8.29 -14.48
C THR A 13 -11.65 -9.75 -14.98
N ILE A 14 -10.91 -10.66 -14.33
CA ILE A 14 -10.99 -12.10 -14.55
C ILE A 14 -11.30 -12.84 -13.24
N THR A 15 -11.95 -14.01 -13.35
CA THR A 15 -12.10 -14.94 -12.22
C THR A 15 -10.81 -15.72 -11.98
N ARG A 16 -10.76 -16.54 -10.93
CA ARG A 16 -9.59 -17.39 -10.64
C ARG A 16 -9.38 -18.48 -11.70
N GLU A 17 -10.46 -18.87 -12.37
CA GLU A 17 -10.50 -19.83 -13.48
C GLU A 17 -10.07 -19.20 -14.81
N GLY A 18 -9.88 -17.87 -14.85
CA GLY A 18 -9.43 -17.14 -16.04
C GLY A 18 -10.55 -16.59 -16.92
N GLU A 19 -11.81 -16.76 -16.52
CA GLU A 19 -12.96 -16.29 -17.29
C GLU A 19 -13.18 -14.79 -17.12
N ALA A 20 -13.58 -14.11 -18.20
CA ALA A 20 -13.89 -12.68 -18.19
C ALA A 20 -15.08 -12.38 -17.27
N SER A 21 -14.95 -11.33 -16.46
CA SER A 21 -15.96 -10.95 -15.47
C SER A 21 -15.92 -9.45 -15.21
N GLU A 22 -16.90 -8.94 -14.47
CA GLU A 22 -16.94 -7.54 -14.03
C GLU A 22 -17.00 -7.51 -12.50
N ILE A 23 -16.22 -6.63 -11.88
CA ILE A 23 -16.19 -6.45 -10.43
C ILE A 23 -16.61 -5.04 -10.05
N MET A 24 -17.48 -4.94 -9.05
CA MET A 24 -17.86 -3.69 -8.41
C MET A 24 -17.79 -3.87 -6.90
N THR A 25 -16.96 -3.08 -6.24
CA THR A 25 -16.86 -3.12 -4.79
C THR A 25 -17.99 -2.32 -4.16
N LYS A 26 -18.66 -2.88 -3.15
CA LYS A 26 -19.74 -2.20 -2.39
C LYS A 26 -19.20 -1.65 -1.07
N GLY A 27 -19.88 -0.65 -0.51
CA GLY A 27 -19.53 -0.04 0.79
C GLY A 27 -18.59 1.17 0.68
N ARG A 28 -18.13 1.68 1.84
CA ARG A 28 -17.21 2.83 1.90
C ARG A 28 -15.77 2.35 1.73
N HIS A 29 -15.04 3.00 0.84
CA HIS A 29 -13.61 2.77 0.60
C HIS A 29 -12.87 4.11 0.66
N ASP A 30 -11.57 4.06 0.95
CA ASP A 30 -10.75 5.26 0.99
C ASP A 30 -10.70 5.88 -0.41
N PRO A 31 -11.04 7.18 -0.59
CA PRO A 31 -10.88 7.86 -1.87
C PRO A 31 -9.40 8.10 -2.21
N CYS A 32 -8.52 8.09 -1.20
CA CYS A 32 -7.09 8.24 -1.36
C CYS A 32 -6.34 7.50 -0.24
N VAL A 33 -5.73 6.34 -0.56
CA VAL A 33 -4.87 5.61 0.39
C VAL A 33 -3.60 6.39 0.76
N GLY A 34 -3.19 7.37 -0.04
CA GLY A 34 -1.96 8.13 0.18
C GLY A 34 -1.97 8.94 1.48
N ILE A 35 -3.13 9.43 1.91
CA ILE A 35 -3.26 10.19 3.17
C ILE A 35 -2.89 9.30 4.37
N ARG A 36 -3.39 8.06 4.37
CA ARG A 36 -3.05 7.07 5.40
C ARG A 36 -1.67 6.45 5.18
N GLY A 37 -1.17 6.46 3.95
CA GLY A 37 0.14 5.94 3.60
C GLY A 37 1.30 6.83 4.07
N ALA A 38 1.12 8.14 4.13
CA ALA A 38 2.14 9.08 4.59
C ALA A 38 2.72 8.74 5.99
N PRO A 39 1.91 8.57 7.06
CA PRO A 39 2.44 8.21 8.38
C PRO A 39 3.10 6.81 8.40
N VAL A 40 2.66 5.88 7.53
CA VAL A 40 3.32 4.57 7.40
C VAL A 40 4.71 4.72 6.81
N VAL A 41 4.86 5.52 5.75
CA VAL A 41 6.17 5.77 5.11
C VAL A 41 7.13 6.48 6.07
N GLU A 42 6.63 7.43 6.87
CA GLU A 42 7.42 8.09 7.91
C GLU A 42 7.97 7.09 8.94
N ALA A 43 7.11 6.21 9.45
CA ALA A 43 7.52 5.16 10.39
C ALA A 43 8.55 4.20 9.76
N MET A 44 8.33 3.79 8.51
CA MET A 44 9.27 2.93 7.78
C MET A 44 10.63 3.60 7.57
N MET A 45 10.65 4.90 7.25
CA MET A 45 11.89 5.67 7.16
C MET A 45 12.63 5.70 8.50
N ALA A 46 11.91 5.95 9.61
CA ALA A 46 12.52 5.94 10.95
C ALA A 46 13.13 4.58 11.29
N LEU A 47 12.47 3.47 10.95
CA LEU A 47 12.99 2.12 11.14
C LEU A 47 14.26 1.87 10.33
N VAL A 48 14.28 2.23 9.05
CA VAL A 48 15.46 2.08 8.17
C VAL A 48 16.64 2.89 8.70
N LEU A 49 16.41 4.15 9.11
CA LEU A 49 17.47 4.98 9.68
C LEU A 49 17.99 4.43 11.01
N ALA A 50 17.10 3.90 11.86
CA ALA A 50 17.50 3.26 13.12
C ALA A 50 18.36 2.01 12.86
N ASP A 51 18.00 1.18 11.89
CA ASP A 51 18.77 0.01 11.50
C ASP A 51 20.17 0.39 11.00
N HIS A 52 20.27 1.35 10.07
CA HIS A 52 21.56 1.85 9.60
C HIS A 52 22.43 2.44 10.71
N LYS A 53 21.82 3.13 11.69
CA LYS A 53 22.54 3.64 12.86
C LYS A 53 23.12 2.50 13.69
N LEU A 54 22.37 1.42 13.91
CA LEU A 54 22.84 0.25 14.66
C LEU A 54 23.94 -0.50 13.91
N LEU A 55 23.79 -0.69 12.60
CA LEU A 55 24.82 -1.29 11.75
C LEU A 55 26.14 -0.50 11.79
N HIS A 56 26.06 0.82 11.66
CA HIS A 56 27.25 1.68 11.76
C HIS A 56 27.92 1.55 13.13
N ARG A 57 27.13 1.54 14.21
CA ARG A 57 27.65 1.30 15.57
C ARG A 57 28.33 -0.06 15.72
N GLY A 58 27.82 -1.10 15.07
CA GLY A 58 28.42 -2.44 15.14
C GLY A 58 29.71 -2.59 14.32
N GLN A 59 29.97 -1.70 13.35
CA GLN A 59 31.13 -1.77 12.46
C GLN A 59 32.24 -0.77 12.80
N CYS A 60 31.87 0.44 13.23
CA CYS A 60 32.78 1.57 13.39
C CYS A 60 32.90 2.08 14.83
N GLY A 61 32.05 1.61 15.74
CA GLY A 61 32.02 1.99 17.16
C GLY A 61 32.44 0.85 18.07
#